data_AF-A0A6M8UHY3-F1
#
_entry.id   AF-A0A6M8UHY3-F1
#
_cell.length_a   1.000
_cell.length_b   1.000
_cell.length_c   1.000
_cell.angle_alpha   90.00
_cell.angle_beta   90.00
_cell.angle_gamma   90.00
#
_symmetry.space_group_name_H-M   'P 1'
#
loop_
_entity.id
_entity.type
_entity.pdbx_description
1 polymer ?
#
loop_
_entity_poly.entity_id
_entity_poly.type
_entity_poly.pdbx_seq_one_letter_code
_entity_poly.pdbx_strand_id
1 'polypeptide(L)'
;MGAKDIGFDVVYRGQVLPANRVREGRLVFFQRSLQWGGGYWLVRTYHDSAYLEMEYPVSLRQGMEYLMSLRKVREFPDFEEFELLDPNDDTFHVGF
;
A
#
# COMPACT_ATOMS: atom_id res chain seq x y z
N MET A 1 -19.06 -10.19 8.28
CA MET A 1 -17.78 -10.89 8.02
C MET A 1 -17.07 -10.15 6.90
N GLY A 2 -15.74 -10.00 6.96
CA GLY A 2 -14.94 -9.55 5.81
C GLY A 2 -14.43 -8.10 5.86
N ALA A 3 -13.53 -7.80 6.80
CA ALA A 3 -12.60 -6.66 6.67
C ALA A 3 -11.29 -6.85 7.44
N LYS A 4 -11.16 -7.94 8.20
CA LYS A 4 -10.04 -8.10 9.14
C LYS A 4 -8.74 -8.54 8.46
N ASP A 5 -8.81 -9.07 7.24
CA ASP A 5 -7.66 -9.67 6.54
C ASP A 5 -7.26 -8.98 5.23
N ILE A 6 -7.92 -7.86 4.87
CA ILE A 6 -7.63 -7.10 3.65
C ILE A 6 -6.60 -5.98 3.84
N GLY A 7 -6.10 -5.80 5.06
CA GLY A 7 -4.95 -4.90 5.32
C GLY A 7 -5.25 -3.40 5.29
N PHE A 8 -6.52 -2.99 5.20
CA PHE A 8 -6.92 -1.57 5.23
C PHE A 8 -8.05 -1.29 6.21
N ASP A 9 -8.19 -0.02 6.61
CA ASP A 9 -9.34 0.50 7.36
C ASP A 9 -10.13 1.52 6.55
N VAL A 10 -11.40 1.75 6.92
CA VAL A 10 -12.23 2.83 6.36
C VAL A 10 -12.72 3.71 7.50
N VAL A 11 -12.53 5.01 7.36
CA VAL A 11 -12.97 6.05 8.30
C VAL A 11 -14.04 6.88 7.62
N TYR A 12 -15.26 6.79 8.12
CA TYR A 12 -16.38 7.58 7.62
C TYR A 12 -16.36 9.00 8.19
N ARG A 13 -17.07 9.92 7.53
CA ARG A 13 -17.17 11.30 8.02
C ARG A 13 -17.75 11.35 9.43
N GLY A 14 -17.12 12.14 10.30
CA GLY A 14 -17.51 12.24 11.72
C GLY A 14 -16.95 11.12 12.60
N GLN A 15 -16.26 10.14 12.02
CA GLN A 15 -15.48 9.16 12.77
C GLN A 15 -14.03 9.61 12.87
N VAL A 16 -13.38 9.17 13.95
CA VAL A 16 -11.95 9.31 14.16
C VAL A 16 -11.31 7.93 14.14
N LEU A 17 -10.14 7.83 13.51
CA LEU A 17 -9.33 6.62 13.59
C LEU A 17 -8.79 6.53 15.04
N PRO A 18 -9.17 5.49 15.82
CA PRO A 18 -8.69 5.39 17.18
C PRO A 18 -7.18 5.14 17.20
N ALA A 19 -6.48 5.70 18.18
CA ALA A 19 -5.01 5.65 18.25
C ALA A 19 -4.44 4.23 18.22
N ASN A 20 -5.16 3.25 18.78
CA ASN A 20 -4.77 1.83 18.75
C ASN A 20 -4.83 1.16 17.36
N ARG A 21 -5.44 1.82 16.37
CA ARG A 21 -5.49 1.38 14.97
C ARG A 21 -4.49 2.09 14.07
N VAL A 22 -3.91 3.19 14.54
CA VAL A 22 -2.77 3.82 13.87
C VAL A 22 -1.58 2.89 14.05
N ARG A 23 -1.14 2.29 12.94
CA ARG A 23 0.01 1.40 12.87
C ARG A 23 0.86 1.83 11.69
N GLU A 24 2.17 1.63 11.81
CA GLU A 24 3.11 1.95 10.75
C GLU A 24 2.75 1.26 9.44
N GLY A 25 2.69 2.06 8.36
CA GLY A 25 2.45 1.57 7.01
C GLY A 25 1.01 1.09 6.74
N ARG A 26 0.06 1.26 7.67
CA ARG A 26 -1.33 0.82 7.49
C ARG A 26 -2.05 1.75 6.51
N LEU A 27 -2.83 1.17 5.61
CA LEU A 27 -3.59 1.92 4.60
C LEU A 27 -5.01 2.18 5.10
N VAL A 28 -5.47 3.42 4.95
CA VAL A 28 -6.74 3.89 5.49
C VAL A 28 -7.46 4.74 4.45
N PHE A 29 -8.73 4.42 4.21
CA PHE A 29 -9.64 5.19 3.39
C PHE A 29 -10.37 6.23 4.23
N PHE A 30 -10.13 7.51 3.99
CA PHE A 30 -10.88 8.60 4.61
C PHE A 30 -11.97 9.10 3.68
N GLN A 31 -13.24 8.98 4.11
CA GLN A 31 -14.38 9.37 3.29
C GLN A 31 -14.39 10.88 3.01
N ARG A 32 -14.42 11.25 1.73
CA ARG A 32 -14.60 12.62 1.27
C ARG A 32 -16.09 12.97 1.21
N SER A 33 -16.44 14.23 1.47
CA SER A 33 -17.85 14.65 1.47
C SER A 33 -18.49 14.52 0.07
N LEU A 34 -19.76 14.08 0.05
CA LEU A 34 -20.56 13.93 -1.17
C LEU A 34 -20.71 15.24 -1.95
N GLN A 35 -20.85 16.38 -1.25
CA GLN A 35 -20.98 17.70 -1.88
C GLN A 35 -19.76 18.09 -2.74
N TRP A 36 -18.61 17.44 -2.53
CA TRP A 36 -17.37 17.67 -3.26
C TRP A 36 -17.05 16.54 -4.26
N GLY A 37 -18.05 15.72 -4.62
CA GLY A 37 -17.90 14.59 -5.53
C GLY A 37 -17.69 13.23 -4.83
N GLY A 38 -17.67 13.20 -3.50
CA GLY A 38 -17.53 11.95 -2.73
C GLY A 38 -16.17 11.27 -2.91
N GLY A 39 -16.17 9.94 -2.77
CA GLY A 39 -14.97 9.12 -2.83
C GLY A 39 -14.19 9.09 -1.51
N TYR A 40 -12.92 8.69 -1.61
CA TYR A 40 -12.03 8.48 -0.47
C TYR A 40 -10.63 9.00 -0.76
N TRP A 41 -10.00 9.55 0.27
CA TRP A 41 -8.55 9.72 0.30
C TRP A 41 -7.93 8.42 0.78
N LEU A 42 -6.97 7.88 0.01
CA LEU A 42 -6.19 6.73 0.43
C LEU A 42 -4.90 7.24 1.08
N VAL A 43 -4.74 6.92 2.36
CA VAL A 43 -3.65 7.43 3.19
C VAL A 43 -2.90 6.27 3.81
N ARG A 44 -1.57 6.35 3.83
CA ARG A 44 -0.71 5.48 4.63
C ARG A 44 -0.39 6.16 5.95
N THR A 45 -0.76 5.52 7.05
CA THR A 45 -0.59 6.08 8.40
C THR A 45 0.66 5.56 9.08
N TYR A 46 1.26 6.40 9.92
CA TYR A 46 2.35 6.12 10.83
C TYR A 46 2.00 6.72 12.20
N HIS A 47 2.82 6.47 13.21
CA HIS A 47 2.56 6.98 14.57
C HIS A 47 2.40 8.50 14.61
N ASP A 48 3.25 9.24 13.90
CA ASP A 48 3.29 10.70 13.96
C ASP A 48 3.03 11.39 12.61
N SER A 49 2.80 10.61 11.54
CA SER A 49 2.64 11.15 10.20
C SER A 49 1.68 10.31 9.36
N ALA A 50 1.20 10.92 8.28
CA ALA A 50 0.38 10.22 7.31
C ALA A 50 0.64 10.80 5.92
N TYR A 51 0.76 9.92 4.94
CA TYR A 51 1.07 10.29 3.56
C TYR A 51 -0.08 9.87 2.64
N LEU A 52 -0.39 10.72 1.67
CA LEU A 52 -1.31 10.35 0.60
C LEU A 52 -0.66 9.27 -0.25
N GLU A 53 -1.29 8.10 -0.30
CA GLU A 53 -0.83 7.01 -1.16
C GLU A 53 -1.22 7.27 -2.62
N MET A 54 -2.28 8.05 -2.82
CA MET A 54 -2.72 8.55 -4.11
C MET A 54 -3.00 10.05 -3.99
N GLU A 55 -2.49 10.83 -4.93
CA GLU A 55 -2.55 12.30 -4.91
C GLU A 55 -3.96 12.86 -5.18
N TYR A 56 -4.91 12.00 -5.56
CA TYR A 56 -6.29 12.37 -5.87
C TYR A 56 -7.30 11.46 -5.16
N PRO A 57 -8.53 11.95 -4.89
CA PRO A 57 -9.60 11.13 -4.33
C PRO A 57 -9.97 9.99 -5.27
N VAL A 58 -10.20 8.81 -4.72
CA VAL A 58 -10.55 7.60 -5.48
C VAL A 58 -11.90 7.03 -5.08
N SER A 59 -12.49 6.26 -5.98
CA SER A 59 -13.57 5.35 -5.59
C SER A 59 -13.02 4.23 -4.70
N LEU A 60 -13.86 3.64 -3.84
CA LEU A 60 -13.43 2.51 -3.00
C LEU A 60 -12.92 1.35 -3.86
N ARG A 61 -13.56 1.11 -5.01
CA ARG A 61 -13.15 0.09 -5.99
C ARG A 61 -11.73 0.34 -6.52
N GLN A 62 -11.46 1.54 -7.03
CA GLN A 62 -10.12 1.89 -7.54
C GLN A 62 -9.05 1.73 -6.45
N GLY A 63 -9.36 2.18 -5.24
CA GLY A 63 -8.47 2.00 -4.10
C GLY A 63 -8.20 0.53 -3.80
N MET A 64 -9.23 -0.33 -3.81
CA MET A 64 -9.06 -1.77 -3.61
C MET A 64 -8.24 -2.43 -4.74
N GLU A 65 -8.48 -2.06 -5.99
CA GLU A 65 -7.68 -2.53 -7.15
C GLU A 65 -6.20 -2.16 -6.98
N TYR A 66 -5.91 -0.94 -6.50
CA TYR A 66 -4.56 -0.49 -6.16
C TYR A 66 -3.94 -1.27 -5.00
N LEU A 67 -4.70 -1.56 -3.93
CA LEU A 67 -4.20 -2.39 -2.83
C LEU A 67 -3.84 -3.80 -3.28
N MET A 68 -4.63 -4.38 -4.20
CA MET A 68 -4.34 -5.69 -4.77
C MET A 68 -3.08 -5.68 -5.63
N SER A 69 -2.82 -4.63 -6.41
CA SER A 69 -1.59 -4.52 -7.20
C SER A 69 -0.35 -4.34 -6.31
N LEU A 70 -0.44 -3.51 -5.26
CA LEU A 70 0.63 -3.37 -4.27
C LEU A 70 0.99 -4.70 -3.60
N ARG A 71 -0.02 -5.50 -3.25
CA ARG A 71 0.22 -6.79 -2.60
C ARG A 71 0.96 -7.76 -3.53
N LYS A 72 0.56 -7.82 -4.80
CA LYS A 72 1.27 -8.62 -5.82
C LYS A 72 2.73 -8.22 -5.90
N VAL A 73 3.04 -6.92 -5.96
CA VAL A 73 4.43 -6.44 -5.97
C VAL A 73 5.19 -6.90 -4.73
N ARG A 74 4.58 -6.88 -3.54
CA ARG A 74 5.24 -7.37 -2.31
C ARG A 74 5.45 -8.89 -2.28
N GLU A 75 4.64 -9.66 -3.00
CA GLU A 75 4.75 -11.12 -3.10
C GLU A 75 5.85 -11.55 -4.08
N PHE A 76 6.29 -10.66 -4.98
CA PHE A 76 7.52 -10.82 -5.73
C PHE A 76 8.62 -10.04 -5.01
N PRO A 77 9.45 -10.67 -4.14
CA PRO A 77 10.68 -10.02 -3.71
C PRO A 77 11.43 -9.56 -4.97
N ASP A 78 11.95 -8.33 -4.94
CA ASP A 78 12.56 -7.66 -6.08
C ASP A 78 13.33 -8.66 -6.95
N PHE A 79 13.02 -8.63 -8.25
CA PHE A 79 13.67 -9.42 -9.29
C PHE A 79 15.15 -9.59 -8.96
N GLU A 80 15.54 -10.85 -8.74
CA GLU A 80 16.91 -11.36 -8.68
C GLU A 80 17.87 -10.36 -8.04
N GLU A 81 18.18 -10.56 -6.74
CA GLU A 81 19.48 -10.22 -6.18
C GLU A 81 20.50 -10.40 -7.29
N PHE A 82 20.90 -9.30 -7.93
CA PHE A 82 21.85 -9.32 -9.03
C PHE A 82 23.07 -9.85 -8.32
N GLU A 83 23.31 -11.17 -8.39
CA GLU A 83 24.48 -11.79 -7.85
C GLU A 83 25.59 -10.88 -8.34
N LEU A 84 26.22 -10.20 -7.39
CA LEU A 84 27.45 -9.49 -7.62
C LEU A 84 28.35 -10.59 -8.16
N LEU A 85 28.41 -10.72 -9.49
CA LEU A 85 29.55 -11.29 -10.17
C LEU A 85 30.70 -10.51 -9.56
N ASP A 86 31.37 -11.17 -8.61
CA ASP A 86 32.56 -10.64 -8.00
C ASP A 86 33.41 -10.21 -9.20
N PRO A 87 33.86 -8.96 -9.29
CA PRO A 87 34.62 -8.51 -10.46
C PRO A 87 35.95 -9.26 -10.64
N ASN A 88 36.26 -10.20 -9.73
CA ASN A 88 37.36 -11.15 -9.75
C ASN A 88 36.92 -12.62 -9.91
N ASP A 89 35.63 -12.92 -10.12
CA ASP A 89 35.19 -14.28 -10.42
C ASP A 89 35.45 -14.57 -11.91
N ASP A 90 36.65 -15.06 -12.21
CA ASP A 90 37.09 -15.48 -13.55
C ASP A 90 36.43 -16.81 -14.00
N THR A 91 35.37 -17.27 -13.33
CA THR A 91 34.78 -18.58 -13.62
C THR A 91 33.78 -18.48 -14.77
N PHE A 92 34.27 -18.62 -16.00
CA PHE A 92 33.44 -18.84 -17.17
C PHE A 92 32.71 -20.19 -17.05
N HIS A 93 31.48 -20.17 -16.56
CA HIS A 93 30.55 -21.27 -16.77
C HIS A 93 30.00 -21.20 -18.20
N VAL A 94 30.62 -21.99 -19.09
CA VAL A 94 30.08 -22.31 -20.41
C VAL A 94 28.77 -23.10 -20.23
N GLY A 95 27.65 -22.43 -20.51
CA GLY A 95 26.34 -23.09 -20.60
C GLY A 95 26.29 -24.03 -21.81
N PHE A 96 25.65 -25.18 -21.62
CA PHE A 96 25.11 -26.03 -22.68
C PHE A 96 23.58 -25.90 -22.67
#